data_AF-A0A261CQM1-F1
#
_entry.id   AF-A0A261CQM1-F1
#
_cell.length_a   1.000
_cell.length_b   1.000
_cell.length_c   1.000
_cell.angle_alpha   90.00
_cell.angle_beta   90.00
_cell.angle_gamma   90.00
#
_symmetry.space_group_name_H-M   'P 1'
#
loop_
_entity.id
_entity.type
_entity.pdbx_description
1 polymer ?
#
loop_
_entity_poly.entity_id
_entity_poly.type
_entity_poly.pdbx_seq_one_letter_code
_entity_poly.pdbx_strand_id
1 'polypeptide(L)'
;MVVSFLQVMLVSVAILGTYQQVQIKCYDCVTPLGVDDATDYCNSSLYCKGVYCTKGPDALSNGIYHGCIDNPPIDTAGASCKLVTNSLGTHTNCFCKNIDFCNDSPAIRDSHIMLVAFLIVLTYFYLYVQ
;
A
#
# COMPACT_ATOMS: atom_id res chain seq x y z
N MET A 1 -5.78 2.17 47.83
CA MET A 1 -5.35 2.49 46.45
C MET A 1 -6.22 3.62 45.94
N VAL A 2 -5.75 4.86 46.03
CA VAL A 2 -6.48 6.02 45.50
C VAL A 2 -5.91 6.27 44.11
N VAL A 3 -6.52 5.68 43.09
CA VAL A 3 -6.23 6.08 41.70
C VAL A 3 -6.79 7.50 41.57
N SER A 4 -5.91 8.48 41.52
CA SER A 4 -6.30 9.89 41.50
C SER A 4 -6.99 10.20 40.17
N PHE A 5 -8.06 10.99 40.16
CA PHE A 5 -8.79 11.39 38.94
C PHE A 5 -7.85 11.92 37.84
N LEU A 6 -6.76 12.56 38.25
CA LEU A 6 -5.69 13.04 37.36
C LEU A 6 -5.00 11.91 36.58
N GLN A 7 -4.76 10.76 37.20
CA GLN A 7 -4.17 9.58 36.55
C GLN A 7 -5.11 8.98 35.51
N VAL A 8 -6.42 8.92 35.81
CA VAL A 8 -7.43 8.45 34.85
C VAL A 8 -7.51 9.39 33.65
N MET A 9 -7.49 10.70 33.88
CA MET A 9 -7.48 11.71 32.80
C MET A 9 -6.21 11.61 31.93
N LEU A 10 -5.04 11.47 32.54
CA LEU A 10 -3.77 11.31 31.81
C LEU A 10 -3.76 10.04 30.95
N VAL A 11 -4.25 8.92 31.49
CA VAL A 11 -4.37 7.66 30.75
C VAL A 11 -5.38 7.82 29.60
N SER A 12 -6.50 8.50 29.82
CA SER A 12 -7.52 8.75 28.78
C SER A 12 -6.94 9.59 27.63
N VAL A 13 -6.19 10.65 27.94
CA VAL A 13 -5.55 11.52 26.93
C VAL A 13 -4.44 10.78 26.20
N ALA A 14 -3.66 9.94 26.88
CA ALA A 14 -2.64 9.11 26.24
C ALA A 14 -3.25 8.08 25.26
N ILE A 15 -4.38 7.46 25.63
CA ILE A 15 -5.10 6.51 24.77
C ILE A 15 -5.71 7.22 23.55
N LEU A 16 -6.29 8.42 23.73
CA LEU A 16 -6.85 9.22 22.64
C LEU A 16 -5.76 9.72 21.67
N GLY A 17 -4.56 10.04 22.17
CA GLY A 17 -3.44 10.51 21.35
C GLY A 17 -2.87 9.45 20.39
N THR A 18 -3.00 8.16 20.71
CA THR A 18 -2.45 7.08 19.88
C THR A 18 -3.31 6.68 18.68
N TYR A 19 -4.52 7.23 18.55
CA TYR A 19 -5.47 6.84 17.49
C TYR A 19 -5.42 7.72 16.22
N GLN A 20 -4.42 8.59 16.07
CA GLN A 20 -4.25 9.28 14.80
C GLN A 20 -3.68 8.33 13.75
N GLN A 21 -4.57 7.74 12.95
CA GLN A 21 -4.18 7.06 11.73
C GLN A 21 -3.61 8.11 10.76
N VAL A 22 -2.33 7.98 10.45
CA VAL A 22 -1.63 8.89 9.54
C VAL A 22 -2.22 8.72 8.14
N GLN A 23 -2.87 9.77 7.65
CA GLN A 23 -3.38 9.80 6.28
C GLN A 23 -2.22 10.04 5.32
N ILE A 24 -2.18 9.24 4.26
CA ILE A 24 -1.24 9.36 3.15
C ILE A 24 -1.97 9.78 1.88
N LYS A 25 -1.24 10.32 0.91
CA LYS A 25 -1.75 10.62 -0.43
C LYS A 25 -1.70 9.38 -1.29
N CYS A 26 -2.73 9.15 -2.10
CA CYS A 26 -2.81 8.04 -3.04
C CYS A 26 -3.23 8.60 -4.40
N TYR A 27 -2.76 8.01 -5.50
CA TYR A 27 -3.34 8.32 -6.81
C TYR A 27 -4.81 7.94 -6.83
N ASP A 28 -5.63 8.78 -7.46
CA ASP A 28 -7.06 8.59 -7.67
C ASP A 28 -7.35 8.63 -9.19
N CYS A 29 -7.30 7.46 -9.81
CA CYS A 29 -7.31 7.32 -11.27
C CYS A 29 -7.64 5.87 -11.67
N VAL A 30 -7.96 5.69 -12.95
CA VAL A 30 -8.16 4.39 -13.58
C VAL A 30 -7.19 4.26 -14.74
N THR A 31 -6.31 3.26 -14.70
CA THR A 31 -5.41 2.90 -15.81
C THR A 31 -6.06 1.82 -16.67
N PRO A 32 -5.84 1.81 -18.01
CA PRO A 32 -6.32 0.72 -18.86
C PRO A 32 -5.64 -0.62 -18.52
N LEU A 33 -6.31 -1.73 -18.82
CA LEU A 33 -5.72 -3.06 -18.70
C LEU A 33 -4.51 -3.22 -19.63
N GLY A 34 -3.39 -3.74 -19.12
CA GLY A 34 -2.18 -4.02 -19.91
C GLY A 34 -1.21 -2.84 -20.02
N VAL A 35 -1.41 -1.76 -19.26
CA VAL A 35 -0.47 -0.64 -19.16
C VAL A 35 0.42 -0.85 -17.93
N ASP A 36 1.73 -0.98 -18.16
CA ASP A 36 2.72 -1.16 -17.09
C ASP A 36 3.05 0.15 -16.35
N ASP A 37 2.91 1.30 -17.03
CA ASP A 37 3.24 2.61 -16.49
C ASP A 37 1.98 3.46 -16.24
N ALA A 38 1.65 3.66 -14.97
CA ALA A 38 0.45 4.38 -14.56
C ALA A 38 0.59 5.90 -14.74
N THR A 39 1.81 6.42 -14.93
CA THR A 39 2.13 7.85 -14.92
C THR A 39 1.39 8.68 -15.98
N ASP A 40 1.07 8.10 -17.14
CA ASP A 40 0.33 8.78 -18.21
C ASP A 40 -1.17 8.97 -17.90
N TYR A 41 -1.73 8.17 -16.99
CA TYR A 41 -3.15 8.19 -16.63
C TYR A 41 -3.38 8.69 -15.20
N CYS A 42 -2.39 8.54 -14.34
CA CYS A 42 -2.41 8.87 -12.93
C CYS A 42 -1.44 10.02 -12.68
N ASN A 43 -1.96 11.25 -12.65
CA ASN A 43 -1.19 12.43 -12.30
C ASN A 43 -1.24 12.65 -10.78
N SER A 44 -0.13 13.08 -10.17
CA SER A 44 -0.06 13.46 -8.75
C SER A 44 -1.02 14.60 -8.36
N SER A 45 -1.59 15.31 -9.33
CA SER A 45 -2.66 16.31 -9.16
C SER A 45 -4.02 15.67 -8.85
N LEU A 46 -4.24 14.42 -9.28
CA LEU A 46 -5.43 13.61 -9.01
C LEU A 46 -5.09 12.64 -7.87
N TYR A 47 -5.26 13.13 -6.65
CA TYR A 47 -4.97 12.37 -5.45
C TYR A 47 -6.14 12.39 -4.48
N CYS A 48 -6.26 11.32 -3.72
CA CYS A 48 -7.11 11.25 -2.56
C CYS A 48 -6.29 10.95 -1.30
N LYS A 49 -6.85 11.24 -0.13
CA LYS A 49 -6.19 11.01 1.16
C LYS A 49 -6.93 9.90 1.90
N GLY A 50 -6.18 8.92 2.37
CA GLY A 50 -6.72 7.86 3.22
C GLY A 50 -5.61 7.18 4.01
N VAL A 51 -6.00 6.23 4.85
CA VAL A 51 -5.04 5.48 5.67
C VAL A 51 -4.26 4.45 4.84
N TYR A 52 -4.88 3.94 3.77
CA TYR A 52 -4.26 3.04 2.81
C TYR A 52 -4.54 3.51 1.38
N CYS A 53 -3.62 3.19 0.47
CA CYS A 53 -3.86 3.23 -0.96
C CYS A 53 -4.28 1.85 -1.45
N THR A 54 -5.18 1.81 -2.44
CA THR A 54 -5.62 0.61 -3.14
C THR A 54 -5.15 0.66 -4.60
N LYS A 55 -4.80 -0.50 -5.14
CA LYS A 55 -4.50 -0.75 -6.55
C LYS A 55 -5.09 -2.09 -6.96
N GLY A 56 -5.97 -2.11 -7.94
CA GLY A 56 -6.53 -3.35 -8.47
C GLY A 56 -7.73 -3.12 -9.37
N PRO A 57 -8.20 -4.16 -10.08
CA PRO A 57 -9.39 -4.05 -10.92
C PRO A 57 -10.60 -3.69 -10.05
N ASP A 58 -11.26 -2.58 -10.36
CA ASP A 58 -12.53 -2.22 -9.73
C ASP A 58 -13.71 -2.68 -10.60
N ALA A 59 -14.79 -3.05 -9.92
CA ALA A 59 -16.04 -3.53 -10.47
C ALA A 59 -16.66 -2.58 -11.52
N LEU A 60 -16.46 -1.27 -11.35
CA LEU A 60 -17.00 -0.24 -12.23
C LEU A 60 -16.01 0.21 -13.31
N SER A 61 -14.76 -0.24 -13.24
CA SER A 61 -13.68 0.20 -14.12
C SER A 61 -13.31 -0.88 -15.14
N ASN A 62 -13.28 -0.53 -16.43
CA ASN A 62 -12.68 -1.37 -17.48
C ASN A 62 -11.14 -1.35 -17.42
N GLY A 63 -10.57 -1.29 -16.21
CA GLY A 63 -9.17 -0.93 -15.96
C GLY A 63 -8.70 -1.31 -14.55
N ILE A 64 -7.49 -0.87 -14.20
CA ILE A 64 -6.94 -0.96 -12.85
C ILE A 64 -7.24 0.36 -12.14
N TYR A 65 -8.01 0.27 -11.07
CA TYR A 65 -8.32 1.40 -10.20
C TYR A 65 -7.20 1.62 -9.19
N HIS A 66 -6.82 2.88 -9.04
CA HIS A 66 -5.92 3.40 -8.03
C HIS A 66 -6.73 4.37 -7.17
N GLY A 67 -6.74 4.17 -5.85
CA GLY A 67 -7.46 5.06 -4.94
C GLY A 67 -6.97 4.96 -3.52
N CYS A 68 -7.75 5.49 -2.59
CA CYS A 68 -7.53 5.42 -1.15
C CYS A 68 -8.70 4.75 -0.44
N ILE A 69 -8.40 4.13 0.69
CA ILE A 69 -9.36 3.47 1.56
C ILE A 69 -8.91 3.58 3.01
N ASP A 70 -9.84 3.91 3.91
CA ASP A 70 -9.49 4.05 5.33
C ASP A 70 -9.51 2.71 6.07
N ASN A 71 -10.40 1.80 5.66
CA ASN A 71 -10.58 0.50 6.30
C ASN A 71 -10.51 -0.63 5.26
N PRO A 72 -9.31 -0.98 4.74
CA PRO A 72 -9.15 -2.08 3.81
C PRO A 72 -9.44 -3.44 4.48
N PRO A 73 -9.84 -4.47 3.72
CA PRO A 73 -10.13 -5.81 4.24
C PRO A 73 -8.85 -6.59 4.59
N ILE A 74 -7.76 -5.96 5.01
CA ILE A 74 -6.49 -6.63 5.34
C ILE A 74 -6.36 -6.79 6.86
N ASP A 75 -5.89 -7.96 7.28
CA ASP A 75 -5.79 -8.32 8.70
C ASP A 75 -4.48 -7.80 9.34
N THR A 76 -3.57 -7.25 8.54
CA THR A 76 -2.22 -6.85 8.97
C THR A 76 -1.84 -5.43 8.54
N ALA A 77 -1.03 -4.79 9.39
CA ALA A 77 -0.45 -3.48 9.15
C ALA A 77 0.71 -3.54 8.14
N GLY A 78 0.45 -3.84 6.87
CA GLY A 78 1.50 -3.92 5.85
C GLY A 78 0.96 -3.82 4.42
N ALA A 79 1.86 -3.66 3.45
CA ALA A 79 1.50 -3.72 2.04
C ALA A 79 1.18 -5.18 1.66
N SER A 80 -0.07 -5.44 1.25
CA SER A 80 -0.54 -6.79 0.97
C SER A 80 -1.65 -6.77 -0.08
N CYS A 81 -1.70 -7.81 -0.90
CA CYS A 81 -2.77 -8.02 -1.86
C CYS A 81 -3.75 -9.07 -1.34
N LYS A 82 -5.05 -8.74 -1.37
CA LYS A 82 -6.12 -9.63 -0.93
C LYS A 82 -7.15 -9.79 -2.02
N LEU A 83 -7.72 -10.99 -2.10
CA LEU A 83 -8.89 -11.28 -2.91
C LEU A 83 -10.09 -10.54 -2.32
N VAL A 84 -10.69 -9.69 -3.13
CA VAL A 84 -11.92 -8.96 -2.84
C VAL A 84 -13.00 -9.57 -3.72
N THR A 85 -14.03 -10.14 -3.10
CA THR A 85 -15.21 -10.64 -3.81
C THR A 85 -16.32 -9.61 -3.69
N ASN A 86 -16.83 -9.14 -4.83
CA ASN A 86 -18.01 -8.29 -4.91
C ASN A 86 -19.04 -8.88 -5.88
N SER A 87 -20.12 -8.15 -6.15
CA SER A 87 -21.23 -8.57 -7.03
C SER A 87 -20.82 -8.86 -8.48
N LEU A 88 -19.60 -8.48 -8.88
CA LEU A 88 -19.11 -8.59 -10.26
C LEU A 88 -17.99 -9.63 -10.40
N GLY A 89 -17.55 -10.25 -9.30
CA GLY A 89 -16.56 -11.32 -9.33
C GLY A 89 -15.57 -11.26 -8.15
N THR A 90 -14.55 -12.10 -8.25
CA THR A 90 -13.44 -12.14 -7.30
C THR A 90 -12.19 -11.58 -7.98
N HIS A 91 -11.66 -10.50 -7.43
CA HIS A 91 -10.50 -9.79 -7.98
C HIS A 91 -9.45 -9.56 -6.89
N THR A 92 -8.18 -9.45 -7.28
CA THR A 92 -7.09 -9.23 -6.32
C THR A 92 -6.75 -7.74 -6.27
N ASN A 93 -6.99 -7.11 -5.12
CA ASN A 93 -6.60 -5.72 -4.87
C ASN A 93 -5.42 -5.66 -3.91
N CYS A 94 -4.44 -4.84 -4.25
CA CYS A 94 -3.26 -4.56 -3.46
C CYS A 94 -3.45 -3.29 -2.64
N PHE A 95 -3.11 -3.38 -1.36
CA PHE A 95 -3.19 -2.27 -0.42
C PHE A 95 -1.80 -1.92 0.08
N CYS A 96 -1.52 -0.63 0.26
CA CYS A 96 -0.26 -0.15 0.84
C CYS A 96 -0.54 1.05 1.76
N LYS A 97 0.36 1.30 2.73
CA LYS A 97 0.26 2.44 3.66
C LYS A 97 1.62 3.00 4.03
N ASN A 98 1.62 4.12 4.75
CA ASN A 98 2.78 4.84 5.30
C ASN A 98 3.71 5.48 4.25
N ILE A 99 3.38 5.43 2.96
CA ILE A 99 4.16 6.01 1.87
C ILE A 99 3.18 6.70 0.91
N ASP A 100 3.38 7.99 0.66
CA ASP A 100 2.59 8.74 -0.32
C ASP A 100 2.78 8.13 -1.72
N PHE A 101 1.69 8.03 -2.47
CA PHE A 101 1.64 7.51 -3.84
C PHE A 101 2.14 6.07 -3.98
N CYS A 102 2.04 5.26 -2.92
CA CYS A 102 2.51 3.87 -2.93
C CYS A 102 1.74 2.97 -3.92
N ASN A 103 0.59 3.42 -4.41
CA ASN A 103 -0.20 2.75 -5.45
C ASN A 103 0.25 3.08 -6.88
N ASP A 104 1.39 3.75 -7.10
CA ASP A 104 2.01 3.91 -8.43
C ASP A 104 2.49 2.55 -8.97
N SER A 105 3.31 1.91 -8.15
CA SER A 105 4.24 0.86 -8.54
C SER A 105 3.52 -0.36 -9.13
N PRO A 106 4.02 -0.98 -10.21
CA PRO A 106 3.89 -2.43 -10.36
C PRO A 106 4.42 -3.11 -9.07
N ALA A 107 4.15 -4.39 -8.84
CA ALA A 107 4.69 -5.09 -7.67
C ALA A 107 6.24 -5.16 -7.74
N ILE A 108 6.95 -4.03 -7.54
CA ILE A 108 8.40 -3.82 -7.71
C ILE A 108 9.20 -4.55 -6.61
N ARG A 109 8.55 -5.32 -5.73
CA ARG A 109 9.28 -6.20 -4.81
C ARG A 109 10.04 -7.31 -5.53
N ASP A 110 9.69 -7.68 -6.76
CA ASP A 110 10.34 -8.81 -7.45
C ASP A 110 11.60 -8.39 -8.25
N SER A 111 11.68 -7.17 -8.76
CA SER A 111 12.83 -6.73 -9.60
C SER A 111 14.11 -6.48 -8.77
N HIS A 112 13.98 -6.02 -7.52
CA HIS A 112 15.13 -5.82 -6.63
C HIS A 112 15.75 -7.14 -6.14
N ILE A 113 14.94 -8.19 -5.99
CA ILE A 113 15.42 -9.52 -5.57
C ILE A 113 16.30 -10.14 -6.67
N MET A 114 15.90 -10.01 -7.94
CA MET A 114 16.68 -10.51 -9.08
C MET A 114 18.02 -9.80 -9.23
N LEU A 115 18.07 -8.48 -9.01
CA LEU A 115 19.32 -7.72 -9.05
C LEU A 115 20.29 -8.15 -7.93
N VAL A 116 19.80 -8.31 -6.70
CA VAL A 116 20.62 -8.75 -5.57
C VAL A 116 21.13 -10.18 -5.79
N ALA A 117 20.29 -11.08 -6.29
CA ALA A 117 20.70 -12.45 -6.62
C ALA A 117 21.80 -12.48 -7.70
N PHE A 118 21.66 -11.67 -8.75
CA PHE A 118 22.66 -11.57 -9.82
C PHE A 118 24.01 -11.05 -9.31
N LEU A 119 24.01 -10.04 -8.43
CA LEU A 119 25.22 -9.49 -7.82
C LEU A 119 25.91 -10.51 -6.90
N ILE A 120 25.16 -11.31 -6.15
CA ILE A 120 25.71 -12.39 -5.31
C ILE A 120 26.41 -13.44 -6.18
N VAL A 121 25.78 -13.86 -7.30
CA VAL A 121 26.37 -14.82 -8.24
C VAL A 121 27.66 -14.27 -8.85
N LEU A 122 27.65 -13.02 -9.33
CA LEU A 122 28.86 -12.37 -9.87
C LEU A 122 29.99 -12.29 -8.86
N THR A 123 29.66 -11.93 -7.60
CA THR A 123 30.66 -11.85 -6.53
C THR A 123 31.23 -13.22 -6.19
N TYR A 124 30.41 -14.28 -6.19
CA TYR A 124 30.86 -15.66 -6.01
C TYR A 124 31.82 -16.10 -7.13
N PHE A 125 31.47 -15.84 -8.39
CA PHE A 125 32.36 -16.17 -9.52
C PHE A 125 33.69 -15.42 -9.44
N TYR A 126 33.68 -14.14 -9.08
CA TYR A 126 34.90 -13.34 -8.92
C TYR A 126 35.82 -13.87 -7.82
N LEU A 127 35.26 -14.33 -6.69
CA LEU A 127 36.06 -14.76 -5.53
C LEU A 127 36.54 -16.21 -5.60
N TYR A 128 35.84 -17.09 -6.33
CA TYR A 128 36.07 -18.55 -6.24
C TYR A 128 36.36 -19.26 -7.57
N VAL A 129 36.19 -18.58 -8.71
CA VAL A 129 36.44 -19.17 -10.05
C VAL A 129 37.64 -18.52 -10.75
N GLN A 130 38.33 -17.59 -10.08
CA GLN A 130 39.70 -17.20 -10.39
C GLN A 130 40.71 -18.20 -9.82
#